data_AF-A0A2Z3QYT7-F1
#
_entry.id   AF-A0A2Z3QYT7-F1
#
_cell.length_a   1.000
_cell.length_b   1.000
_cell.length_c   1.000
_cell.angle_alpha   90.00
_cell.angle_beta   90.00
_cell.angle_gamma   90.00
#
_symmetry.space_group_name_H-M   'P 1'
#
loop_
_entity.id
_entity.type
_entity.pdbx_description
1 polymer ?
#
loop_
_entity_poly.entity_id
_entity_poly.type
_entity_poly.pdbx_seq_one_letter_code
_entity_poly.pdbx_strand_id
1 'polypeptide(L)'
;MGRGSRPAWRLRLLWAQPLGRLVRRLGRFVGKQWHQSAWVAEGRFLVEGILRDVARRWPGLGARNRKRRVGSGDEGPVRRLSALRFELAWVPMAHAQGLEIAHTATRLGVHVGTENLTRNQTVWSDAIHESVLVSAYPLALWLASSWWRLHWEPLLAPGAHVTLEWRKAHEMESAGFGFVWPRVLFASDGEAMQIWAVAARSRSKNRKAVRYLTGTEGPVSVPLTDFTQGVDDFLAATVWRLKVRTRLYGDSTLRTLWDDLRGDRADPRRAQWRRCEAELGFPIGQCPNGLMDKALALQDVMGPAVSELLPVYGKAAGLAFVPLEALSGTPGIAGRPMDPRAPKTRTAPQGASWAQAALMAHEVRAAIGLAAGPLEDKVLYDLLGVPKDAKPHATLGPAARAAVAIPGIRDEYRILIREGDRPTQRFAWARLFADFLLPEAARGPWLASTDLMTWRQKYQRALAAELLCPIEALKAYLNGNTSPAGVDLAARDFGVPIEIVEAVLSYNGILSSRVRFGEPKTGFPYYQGRFASEFAWLPGGKGVATFRKM
;
A
#
# COMPACT_ATOMS: atom_id res chain seq x y z
N MET A 1 68.29 -11.52 7.18
CA MET A 1 69.43 -12.34 7.64
C MET A 1 69.21 -12.71 9.11
N GLY A 2 69.50 -13.98 9.49
CA GLY A 2 69.42 -14.59 10.85
C GLY A 2 67.99 -14.88 11.35
N ARG A 3 67.41 -16.09 11.34
CA ARG A 3 67.74 -17.37 12.05
C ARG A 3 68.08 -17.11 13.52
N GLY A 4 67.34 -17.52 14.53
CA GLY A 4 66.84 -18.86 14.96
C GLY A 4 66.88 -18.79 16.51
N SER A 5 65.97 -19.33 17.31
CA SER A 5 65.72 -20.76 17.53
C SER A 5 64.58 -20.95 18.55
N ARG A 6 63.83 -22.05 18.41
CA ARG A 6 62.85 -22.60 19.36
C ARG A 6 63.55 -23.35 20.52
N PRO A 7 62.82 -23.76 21.58
CA PRO A 7 62.19 -25.11 21.61
C PRO A 7 60.74 -25.07 22.19
N ALA A 8 59.72 -25.84 21.80
CA ALA A 8 59.52 -27.28 21.51
C ALA A 8 59.11 -28.14 22.72
N TRP A 9 57.80 -28.30 22.93
CA TRP A 9 57.11 -29.49 23.51
C TRP A 9 55.71 -29.56 22.87
N ARG A 10 55.50 -30.22 21.71
CA ARG A 10 55.09 -31.62 21.47
C ARG A 10 53.98 -32.16 22.39
N LEU A 11 52.75 -32.20 21.84
CA LEU A 11 51.89 -33.38 21.87
C LEU A 11 51.14 -33.51 20.53
N ARG A 12 51.45 -34.60 19.83
CA ARG A 12 50.80 -35.17 18.63
C ARG A 12 49.56 -35.99 19.10
N LEU A 13 48.55 -36.42 18.34
CA LEU A 13 48.42 -37.00 16.99
C LEU A 13 46.92 -37.01 16.56
N LEU A 14 46.68 -36.88 15.25
CA LEU A 14 45.66 -37.56 14.39
C LEU A 14 44.16 -37.34 14.74
N TRP A 15 43.24 -37.06 13.81
CA TRP A 15 42.82 -37.86 12.66
C TRP A 15 42.21 -36.98 11.57
N ALA A 16 42.81 -36.95 10.38
CA ALA A 16 42.16 -36.49 9.16
C ALA A 16 42.52 -37.46 8.04
N GLN A 17 41.76 -38.55 7.93
CA GLN A 17 41.59 -39.45 6.77
C GLN A 17 40.63 -40.57 7.20
N PRO A 18 39.31 -40.45 6.95
CA PRO A 18 38.71 -41.38 5.97
C PRO A 18 37.41 -40.90 5.25
N LEU A 19 37.14 -39.61 5.06
CA LEU A 19 35.91 -39.20 4.33
C LEU A 19 36.02 -39.29 2.79
N GLY A 20 37.22 -39.14 2.23
CA GLY A 20 37.46 -39.18 0.78
C GLY A 20 37.39 -40.57 0.11
N ARG A 21 37.32 -41.66 0.91
CA ARG A 21 37.17 -43.04 0.41
C ARG A 21 35.72 -43.54 0.40
N LEU A 22 34.85 -42.97 1.24
CA LEU A 22 33.42 -43.31 1.28
C LEU A 22 32.67 -42.69 0.09
N VAL A 23 32.97 -41.44 -0.26
CA VAL A 23 32.36 -40.72 -1.40
C VAL A 23 32.73 -41.37 -2.74
N ARG A 24 33.95 -41.93 -2.87
CA ARG A 24 34.41 -42.61 -4.10
C ARG A 24 33.94 -44.06 -4.25
N ARG A 25 33.37 -44.67 -3.21
CA ARG A 25 32.68 -45.98 -3.30
C ARG A 25 31.19 -45.82 -3.56
N LEU A 26 30.54 -44.81 -2.99
CA LEU A 26 29.13 -44.49 -3.28
C LEU A 26 28.93 -43.97 -4.72
N GLY A 27 29.84 -43.12 -5.22
CA GLY A 27 29.78 -42.62 -6.60
C GLY A 27 30.00 -43.69 -7.69
N ARG A 28 30.56 -44.86 -7.35
CA ARG A 28 30.75 -45.97 -8.31
C ARG A 28 29.64 -47.03 -8.27
N PHE A 29 28.79 -47.02 -7.24
CA PHE A 29 27.68 -47.97 -7.13
C PHE A 29 26.39 -47.48 -7.82
N VAL A 30 26.27 -46.17 -8.08
CA VAL A 30 25.07 -45.58 -8.72
C VAL A 30 25.21 -45.44 -10.25
N GLY A 31 26.37 -45.78 -10.82
CA GLY A 31 26.71 -45.56 -12.23
C GLY A 31 26.34 -46.66 -13.22
N LYS A 32 25.76 -47.80 -12.81
CA LYS A 32 25.36 -48.87 -13.72
C LYS A 32 24.09 -49.55 -13.23
N GLN A 33 23.12 -49.70 -14.14
CA GLN A 33 21.77 -50.29 -14.01
C GLN A 33 20.67 -49.37 -13.46
N TRP A 34 19.89 -48.79 -14.38
CA TRP A 34 18.53 -48.32 -14.07
C TRP A 34 17.58 -48.71 -15.21
N HIS A 35 16.91 -49.84 -15.03
CA HIS A 35 15.63 -50.20 -15.65
C HIS A 35 14.62 -50.43 -14.51
N GLN A 36 13.45 -49.79 -14.65
CA GLN A 36 12.10 -50.10 -14.15
C GLN A 36 11.88 -50.67 -12.71
N SER A 37 11.18 -49.85 -11.91
CA SER A 37 10.10 -50.20 -10.96
C SER A 37 10.27 -51.41 -10.02
N ALA A 38 10.87 -51.19 -8.84
CA ALA A 38 10.64 -52.03 -7.65
C ALA A 38 11.03 -51.42 -6.27
N TRP A 39 11.66 -50.24 -6.16
CA TRP A 39 12.22 -49.78 -4.87
C TRP A 39 11.62 -48.48 -4.33
N VAL A 40 10.42 -48.56 -3.74
CA VAL A 40 9.90 -47.54 -2.79
C VAL A 40 9.73 -48.11 -1.37
N ALA A 41 9.64 -49.44 -1.23
CA ALA A 41 9.45 -50.10 0.06
C ALA A 41 10.76 -50.29 0.86
N GLU A 42 11.86 -50.72 0.21
CA GLU A 42 13.12 -51.00 0.92
C GLU A 42 13.98 -49.75 1.20
N GLY A 43 13.75 -48.64 0.50
CA GLY A 43 14.41 -47.36 0.79
C GLY A 43 14.03 -46.74 2.14
N ARG A 44 12.82 -47.05 2.65
CA ARG A 44 12.39 -46.62 4.00
C ARG A 44 13.08 -47.39 5.12
N PHE A 45 13.36 -48.68 4.93
CA PHE A 45 14.04 -49.51 5.93
C PHE A 45 15.51 -49.13 6.14
N LEU A 46 16.20 -48.69 5.08
CA LEU A 46 17.61 -48.28 5.17
C LEU A 46 17.78 -46.96 5.96
N VAL A 47 16.85 -46.01 5.81
CA VAL A 47 16.90 -44.71 6.52
C VAL A 47 16.58 -44.87 8.00
N GLU A 48 15.61 -45.71 8.36
CA GLU A 48 15.34 -46.02 9.77
C GLU A 48 16.47 -46.79 10.45
N GLY A 49 17.15 -47.70 9.72
CA GLY A 49 18.31 -48.41 10.22
C GLY A 49 19.47 -47.47 10.57
N ILE A 50 19.76 -46.50 9.70
CA ILE A 50 20.81 -45.49 9.90
C ILE A 50 20.49 -44.58 11.09
N LEU A 51 19.23 -44.15 11.25
CA LEU A 51 18.81 -43.30 12.38
C LEU A 51 18.92 -44.03 13.74
N ARG A 52 18.62 -45.33 13.80
CA ARG A 52 18.79 -46.13 15.03
C ARG A 52 20.25 -46.38 15.39
N ASP A 53 21.14 -46.45 14.42
CA ASP A 53 22.57 -46.67 14.65
C ASP A 53 23.30 -45.37 15.09
N VAL A 54 22.84 -44.22 14.59
CA VAL A 54 23.27 -42.89 15.05
C VAL A 54 22.85 -42.65 16.51
N ALA A 55 21.62 -43.02 16.87
CA ALA A 55 21.10 -42.89 18.24
C ALA A 55 21.84 -43.79 19.25
N ARG A 56 22.38 -44.94 18.80
CA ARG A 56 23.17 -45.87 19.64
C ARG A 56 24.62 -45.41 19.88
N ARG A 57 25.20 -44.65 18.95
CA ARG A 57 26.61 -44.20 19.02
C ARG A 57 26.83 -42.86 19.74
N TRP A 58 25.78 -42.06 19.99
CA TRP A 58 25.87 -40.77 20.69
C TRP A 58 24.72 -40.56 21.69
N PRO A 59 24.79 -41.11 22.92
CA PRO A 59 23.78 -40.93 23.94
C PRO A 59 23.98 -39.56 24.63
N GLY A 60 23.52 -38.48 23.99
CA GLY A 60 23.65 -37.13 24.54
C GLY A 60 22.84 -36.04 23.83
N LEU A 61 22.29 -36.31 22.65
CA LEU A 61 21.40 -35.40 21.92
C LEU A 61 19.92 -35.76 22.16
N GLY A 62 19.54 -35.86 23.43
CA GLY A 62 18.18 -36.14 23.88
C GLY A 62 17.47 -34.87 24.37
N ALA A 63 16.40 -34.48 23.68
CA ALA A 63 15.51 -33.39 24.06
C ALA A 63 14.96 -33.59 25.48
N ARG A 64 15.17 -32.61 26.37
CA ARG A 64 14.57 -32.59 27.70
C ARG A 64 13.06 -32.32 27.59
N ASN A 65 12.30 -33.37 27.84
CA ASN A 65 10.85 -33.36 27.96
C ASN A 65 10.49 -32.84 29.37
N ARG A 66 10.03 -31.58 29.50
CA ARG A 66 9.45 -31.05 30.75
C ARG A 66 7.95 -30.86 30.58
N LYS A 67 7.20 -31.73 31.26
CA LYS A 67 5.75 -31.68 31.47
C LYS A 67 5.27 -30.26 31.75
N ARG A 68 4.35 -29.74 30.93
CA ARG A 68 3.43 -28.65 31.31
C ARG A 68 2.01 -29.21 31.38
N ARG A 69 1.34 -28.81 32.46
CA ARG A 69 -0.02 -29.17 32.87
C ARG A 69 -1.03 -28.92 31.75
N VAL A 70 -2.02 -29.79 31.71
CA VAL A 70 -3.28 -29.64 30.99
C VAL A 70 -3.94 -28.33 31.43
N GLY A 71 -3.97 -27.37 30.52
CA GLY A 71 -4.84 -26.20 30.55
C GLY A 71 -5.58 -26.19 29.23
N SER A 72 -6.91 -26.24 29.31
CA SER A 72 -7.83 -26.15 28.18
C SER A 72 -7.66 -24.83 27.43
N GLY A 73 -7.54 -24.90 26.10
CA GLY A 73 -7.60 -23.75 25.21
C GLY A 73 -6.38 -23.67 24.30
N ASP A 74 -6.37 -24.43 23.21
CA ASP A 74 -5.49 -24.16 22.08
C ASP A 74 -6.36 -24.18 20.81
N GLU A 75 -6.77 -22.99 20.40
CA GLU A 75 -7.37 -22.73 19.10
C GLU A 75 -6.30 -22.93 18.01
N GLY A 76 -6.68 -23.53 16.88
CA GLY A 76 -5.81 -23.75 15.73
C GLY A 76 -5.23 -22.45 15.14
N PRO A 77 -4.36 -22.52 14.11
CA PRO A 77 -3.69 -21.35 13.59
C PRO A 77 -4.74 -20.38 13.04
N VAL A 78 -4.93 -19.26 13.74
CA VAL A 78 -5.77 -18.16 13.30
C VAL A 78 -5.30 -17.75 11.91
N ARG A 79 -6.08 -18.11 10.89
CA ARG A 79 -5.95 -17.56 9.54
C ARG A 79 -5.92 -16.04 9.72
N ARG A 80 -4.80 -15.37 9.38
CA ARG A 80 -4.81 -13.91 9.28
C ARG A 80 -5.83 -13.53 8.23
N LEU A 81 -6.98 -13.02 8.67
CA LEU A 81 -8.14 -12.68 7.84
C LEU A 81 -7.88 -11.52 6.87
N SER A 82 -6.67 -10.97 6.84
CA SER A 82 -6.26 -9.80 6.07
C SER A 82 -5.09 -10.05 5.11
N ALA A 83 -4.63 -11.30 4.90
CA ALA A 83 -3.45 -11.56 4.06
C ALA A 83 -3.80 -11.70 2.56
N LEU A 84 -2.89 -11.25 1.69
CA LEU A 84 -2.87 -11.60 0.25
C LEU A 84 -2.21 -12.98 0.09
N ARG A 85 -2.89 -13.92 -0.57
CA ARG A 85 -2.37 -15.27 -0.82
C ARG A 85 -2.54 -15.68 -2.27
N PHE A 86 -1.50 -16.29 -2.84
CA PHE A 86 -1.54 -16.95 -4.14
C PHE A 86 -1.51 -18.47 -3.95
N GLU A 87 -2.48 -19.17 -4.52
CA GLU A 87 -2.53 -20.63 -4.56
C GLU A 87 -2.11 -21.11 -5.95
N LEU A 88 -1.14 -22.02 -5.98
CA LEU A 88 -0.50 -22.49 -7.21
C LEU A 88 -0.63 -24.01 -7.32
N ALA A 89 -1.41 -24.47 -8.30
CA ALA A 89 -1.45 -25.87 -8.70
C ALA A 89 -0.87 -26.01 -10.12
N TRP A 90 0.43 -26.28 -10.20
CA TRP A 90 1.17 -26.36 -11.46
C TRP A 90 0.60 -27.44 -12.39
N VAL A 91 0.35 -27.09 -13.65
CA VAL A 91 -0.16 -28.02 -14.67
C VAL A 91 0.68 -27.93 -15.95
N PRO A 92 0.72 -29.00 -16.77
CA PRO A 92 1.31 -28.91 -18.11
C PRO A 92 0.45 -28.05 -19.05
N MET A 93 1.09 -27.26 -19.92
CA MET A 93 0.43 -26.53 -21.00
C MET A 93 1.21 -26.71 -22.30
N ALA A 94 0.78 -27.67 -23.13
CA ALA A 94 1.52 -28.11 -24.31
C ALA A 94 1.53 -27.08 -25.46
N HIS A 95 0.58 -26.15 -25.51
CA HIS A 95 0.39 -25.21 -26.63
C HIS A 95 0.73 -23.74 -26.27
N ALA A 96 1.51 -23.53 -25.21
CA ALA A 96 1.92 -22.17 -24.83
C ALA A 96 3.06 -21.66 -25.72
N GLN A 97 3.00 -20.38 -26.11
CA GLN A 97 4.09 -19.71 -26.80
C GLN A 97 5.18 -19.33 -25.78
N GLY A 98 6.31 -20.03 -25.78
CA GLY A 98 7.44 -19.77 -24.89
C GLY A 98 7.52 -20.74 -23.70
N LEU A 99 8.76 -21.13 -23.35
CA LEU A 99 9.02 -22.14 -22.33
C LEU A 99 8.69 -21.64 -20.92
N GLU A 100 8.86 -20.34 -20.66
CA GLU A 100 8.52 -19.72 -19.39
C GLU A 100 7.02 -19.82 -19.12
N ILE A 101 6.20 -19.54 -20.14
CA ILE A 101 4.74 -19.61 -20.05
C ILE A 101 4.30 -21.07 -19.87
N ALA A 102 4.83 -21.97 -20.70
CA ALA A 102 4.49 -23.40 -20.67
C ALA A 102 4.82 -24.06 -19.32
N HIS A 103 6.00 -23.75 -18.75
CA HIS A 103 6.52 -24.43 -17.55
C HIS A 103 5.99 -23.87 -16.24
N THR A 104 5.40 -22.66 -16.28
CA THR A 104 4.76 -22.00 -15.14
C THR A 104 3.23 -21.97 -15.26
N ALA A 105 2.66 -22.75 -16.18
CA ALA A 105 1.23 -22.97 -16.24
C ALA A 105 0.71 -23.55 -14.91
N THR A 106 -0.42 -23.02 -14.45
CA THR A 106 -0.98 -23.29 -13.13
C THR A 106 -2.48 -23.04 -13.10
N ARG A 107 -3.19 -23.73 -12.20
CA ARG A 107 -4.48 -23.25 -11.70
C ARG A 107 -4.18 -22.28 -10.58
N LEU A 108 -4.39 -20.99 -10.85
CA LEU A 108 -4.11 -19.89 -9.94
C LEU A 108 -5.35 -19.54 -9.12
N GLY A 109 -5.22 -19.59 -7.80
CA GLY A 109 -6.12 -18.93 -6.85
C GLY A 109 -5.49 -17.63 -6.34
N VAL A 110 -6.23 -16.53 -6.30
CA VAL A 110 -5.79 -15.26 -5.67
C VAL A 110 -6.79 -14.89 -4.60
N HIS A 111 -6.34 -14.82 -3.35
CA HIS A 111 -7.18 -14.55 -2.20
C HIS A 111 -6.75 -13.29 -1.47
N VAL A 112 -7.72 -12.51 -1.03
CA VAL A 112 -7.51 -11.36 -0.15
C VAL A 112 -8.48 -11.50 1.02
N GLY A 113 -7.93 -11.81 2.20
CA GLY A 113 -8.74 -12.16 3.35
C GLY A 113 -9.65 -13.36 3.07
N THR A 114 -10.97 -13.16 3.12
CA THR A 114 -11.97 -14.18 2.81
C THR A 114 -12.36 -14.24 1.33
N GLU A 115 -12.03 -13.21 0.55
CA GLU A 115 -12.45 -13.09 -0.84
C GLU A 115 -11.51 -13.85 -1.79
N ASN A 116 -12.10 -14.56 -2.76
CA ASN A 116 -11.36 -15.20 -3.86
C ASN A 116 -11.50 -14.37 -5.14
N LEU A 117 -10.47 -13.60 -5.48
CA LEU A 117 -10.48 -12.70 -6.63
C LEU A 117 -10.48 -13.44 -7.98
N THR A 118 -10.08 -14.71 -7.99
CA THR A 118 -10.06 -15.57 -9.19
C THR A 118 -11.28 -16.44 -9.37
N ARG A 119 -12.28 -16.35 -8.48
CA ARG A 119 -13.54 -17.08 -8.63
C ARG A 119 -14.20 -16.71 -9.95
N ASN A 120 -14.39 -17.70 -10.82
CA ASN A 120 -14.78 -17.48 -12.19
C ASN A 120 -15.78 -18.51 -12.69
N GLN A 121 -16.44 -18.17 -13.80
CA GLN A 121 -17.31 -19.05 -14.56
C GLN A 121 -16.79 -19.12 -15.99
N THR A 122 -16.72 -20.34 -16.55
CA THR A 122 -16.37 -20.50 -17.97
C THR A 122 -17.61 -20.55 -18.84
N VAL A 123 -17.52 -20.01 -20.06
CA VAL A 123 -18.67 -19.94 -20.98
C VAL A 123 -19.05 -21.30 -21.58
N TRP A 124 -18.11 -22.26 -21.61
CA TRP A 124 -18.34 -23.57 -22.22
C TRP A 124 -19.07 -24.55 -21.30
N SER A 125 -18.74 -24.59 -20.01
CA SER A 125 -19.34 -25.53 -19.05
C SER A 125 -20.36 -24.90 -18.10
N ASP A 126 -20.45 -23.57 -18.08
CA ASP A 126 -21.17 -22.76 -17.08
C ASP A 126 -20.79 -23.07 -15.62
N ALA A 127 -19.75 -23.87 -15.40
CA ALA A 127 -19.27 -24.27 -14.08
C ALA A 127 -18.54 -23.13 -13.40
N ILE A 128 -18.71 -23.06 -12.08
CA ILE A 128 -17.99 -22.13 -11.21
C ILE A 128 -16.69 -22.80 -10.75
N HIS A 129 -15.59 -22.07 -10.85
CA HIS A 129 -14.27 -22.50 -10.43
C HIS A 129 -13.68 -21.49 -9.44
N GLU A 130 -12.98 -22.01 -8.43
CA GLU A 130 -12.25 -21.22 -7.43
C GLU A 130 -10.82 -20.86 -7.89
N SER A 131 -10.40 -21.30 -9.07
CA SER A 131 -9.10 -20.96 -9.65
C SER A 131 -9.22 -20.76 -11.15
N VAL A 132 -8.26 -20.06 -11.76
CA VAL A 132 -8.17 -19.85 -13.20
C VAL A 132 -6.95 -20.55 -13.79
N LEU A 133 -7.10 -21.18 -14.95
CA LEU A 133 -5.97 -21.75 -15.69
C LEU A 133 -5.21 -20.64 -16.43
N VAL A 134 -4.02 -20.31 -15.94
CA VAL A 134 -3.13 -19.27 -16.49
C VAL A 134 -1.66 -19.70 -16.36
N SER A 135 -0.74 -18.90 -16.89
CA SER A 135 0.67 -18.98 -16.52
C SER A 135 0.95 -18.01 -15.36
N ALA A 136 1.73 -18.44 -14.37
CA ALA A 136 2.17 -17.55 -13.29
C ALA A 136 3.20 -16.51 -13.77
N TYR A 137 3.94 -16.80 -14.85
CA TYR A 137 5.05 -15.97 -15.33
C TYR A 137 4.66 -14.53 -15.69
N PRO A 138 3.61 -14.26 -16.49
CA PRO A 138 3.19 -12.89 -16.79
C PRO A 138 2.84 -12.06 -15.55
N LEU A 139 2.10 -12.66 -14.62
CA LEU A 139 1.73 -12.01 -13.37
C LEU A 139 2.96 -11.72 -12.51
N ALA A 140 3.91 -12.64 -12.46
CA ALA A 140 5.16 -12.46 -11.74
C ALA A 140 6.02 -11.34 -12.34
N LEU A 141 6.10 -11.26 -13.68
CA LEU A 141 6.79 -10.16 -14.37
C LEU A 141 6.14 -8.80 -14.04
N TRP A 142 4.81 -8.73 -14.08
CA TRP A 142 4.09 -7.51 -13.77
C TRP A 142 4.26 -7.09 -12.30
N LEU A 143 4.13 -8.02 -11.35
CA LEU A 143 4.34 -7.76 -9.93
C LEU A 143 5.78 -7.29 -9.65
N ALA A 144 6.79 -7.95 -10.21
CA ALA A 144 8.19 -7.59 -10.01
C ALA A 144 8.51 -6.21 -10.61
N SER A 145 8.06 -5.95 -11.84
CA SER A 145 8.33 -4.67 -12.53
C SER A 145 7.54 -3.49 -11.96
N SER A 146 6.35 -3.74 -11.38
CA SER A 146 5.51 -2.70 -10.79
C SER A 146 5.71 -2.55 -9.28
N TRP A 147 6.55 -3.36 -8.64
CA TRP A 147 6.65 -3.47 -7.18
C TRP A 147 6.82 -2.11 -6.49
N TRP A 148 7.78 -1.29 -6.94
CA TRP A 148 8.05 0.03 -6.34
C TRP A 148 6.86 0.98 -6.49
N ARG A 149 6.23 1.02 -7.68
CA ARG A 149 5.05 1.86 -7.95
C ARG A 149 3.84 1.41 -7.13
N LEU A 150 3.61 0.10 -7.02
CA LEU A 150 2.55 -0.45 -6.17
C LEU A 150 2.69 -0.01 -4.70
N HIS A 151 3.91 0.06 -4.16
CA HIS A 151 4.14 0.43 -2.77
C HIS A 151 4.13 1.94 -2.52
N TRP A 152 4.63 2.74 -3.47
CA TRP A 152 4.99 4.13 -3.23
C TRP A 152 4.36 5.15 -4.19
N GLU A 153 3.69 4.73 -5.26
CA GLU A 153 2.89 5.65 -6.09
C GLU A 153 1.44 5.65 -5.58
N PRO A 154 1.03 6.68 -4.82
CA PRO A 154 -0.30 6.68 -4.23
C PRO A 154 -1.39 6.90 -5.29
N LEU A 155 -2.60 6.45 -4.94
CA LEU A 155 -3.79 6.84 -5.67
C LEU A 155 -4.06 8.35 -5.45
N LEU A 156 -4.30 9.07 -6.54
CA LEU A 156 -4.74 10.47 -6.51
C LEU A 156 -6.17 10.57 -5.97
N ALA A 157 -6.63 11.81 -5.73
CA ALA A 157 -8.00 12.06 -5.28
C ALA A 157 -9.04 11.36 -6.18
N PRO A 158 -10.17 10.91 -5.63
CA PRO A 158 -11.31 10.43 -6.42
C PRO A 158 -11.67 11.44 -7.52
N GLY A 159 -11.98 10.95 -8.72
CA GLY A 159 -12.26 11.82 -9.89
C GLY A 159 -11.03 12.44 -10.57
N ALA A 160 -9.83 12.33 -9.98
CA ALA A 160 -8.61 12.71 -10.67
C ALA A 160 -8.37 11.82 -11.89
N HIS A 161 -7.87 12.44 -12.97
CA HIS A 161 -7.50 11.70 -14.17
C HIS A 161 -6.26 10.83 -13.89
N VAL A 162 -6.47 9.52 -13.77
CA VAL A 162 -5.36 8.55 -13.74
C VAL A 162 -4.84 8.30 -15.16
N THR A 163 -3.52 8.34 -15.32
CA THR A 163 -2.89 8.11 -16.63
C THR A 163 -2.95 6.62 -16.99
N LEU A 164 -2.85 6.30 -18.29
CA LEU A 164 -2.73 4.91 -18.74
C LEU A 164 -1.49 4.23 -18.14
N GLU A 165 -0.39 4.95 -17.94
CA GLU A 165 0.83 4.41 -17.35
C GLU A 165 0.68 4.07 -15.87
N TRP A 166 -0.08 4.88 -15.11
CA TRP A 166 -0.45 4.55 -13.73
C TRP A 166 -1.29 3.27 -13.71
N ARG A 167 -2.35 3.22 -14.53
CA ARG A 167 -3.22 2.05 -14.66
C ARG A 167 -2.44 0.77 -15.00
N LYS A 168 -1.43 0.87 -15.88
CA LYS A 168 -0.56 -0.27 -16.23
C LYS A 168 0.24 -0.83 -15.04
N ALA A 169 0.64 0.00 -14.08
CA ALA A 169 1.36 -0.45 -12.90
C ALA A 169 0.43 -0.96 -11.78
N HIS A 170 -0.82 -0.49 -11.75
CA HIS A 170 -1.74 -0.72 -10.62
C HIS A 170 -2.89 -1.69 -10.91
N GLU A 171 -3.21 -1.99 -12.18
CA GLU A 171 -4.26 -2.94 -12.57
C GLU A 171 -3.68 -4.28 -13.03
N MET A 172 -4.15 -5.37 -12.40
CA MET A 172 -3.75 -6.75 -12.71
C MET A 172 -4.02 -7.16 -14.17
N GLU A 173 -5.01 -6.54 -14.83
CA GLU A 173 -5.29 -6.76 -16.26
C GLU A 173 -4.06 -6.47 -17.15
N SER A 174 -3.13 -5.64 -16.67
CA SER A 174 -1.90 -5.26 -17.37
C SER A 174 -0.84 -6.35 -17.35
N ALA A 175 -1.02 -7.45 -16.60
CA ALA A 175 -0.13 -8.60 -16.64
C ALA A 175 -0.07 -9.26 -18.03
N GLY A 176 -1.11 -9.12 -18.86
CA GLY A 176 -1.05 -9.39 -20.30
C GLY A 176 -0.82 -10.85 -20.72
N PHE A 177 -0.06 -11.04 -21.80
CA PHE A 177 0.28 -12.34 -22.43
C PHE A 177 -0.90 -13.18 -22.91
N GLY A 178 -1.98 -12.52 -23.36
CA GLY A 178 -3.16 -13.19 -23.92
C GLY A 178 -4.05 -13.90 -22.89
N PHE A 179 -3.69 -13.85 -21.60
CA PHE A 179 -4.55 -14.32 -20.52
C PHE A 179 -5.62 -13.29 -20.18
N VAL A 180 -6.81 -13.77 -19.81
CA VAL A 180 -7.89 -12.93 -19.29
C VAL A 180 -7.71 -12.87 -17.77
N TRP A 181 -7.15 -11.78 -17.26
CA TRP A 181 -6.94 -11.56 -15.83
C TRP A 181 -8.19 -10.96 -15.15
N PRO A 182 -8.36 -11.14 -13.83
CA PRO A 182 -9.44 -10.50 -13.09
C PRO A 182 -9.21 -8.98 -13.02
N ARG A 183 -10.31 -8.23 -12.94
CA ARG A 183 -10.28 -6.77 -12.78
C ARG A 183 -9.96 -6.42 -11.34
N VAL A 184 -8.68 -6.38 -11.02
CA VAL A 184 -8.17 -6.05 -9.68
C VAL A 184 -7.30 -4.81 -9.75
N LEU A 185 -7.55 -3.86 -8.87
CA LEU A 185 -6.74 -2.65 -8.67
C LEU A 185 -6.02 -2.73 -7.33
N PHE A 186 -4.75 -2.36 -7.34
CA PHE A 186 -3.91 -2.24 -6.15
C PHE A 186 -3.45 -0.79 -6.02
N ALA A 187 -3.67 -0.17 -4.86
CA ALA A 187 -3.06 1.11 -4.53
C ALA A 187 -2.67 1.17 -3.05
N SER A 188 -1.40 1.41 -2.77
CA SER A 188 -0.91 1.61 -1.42
C SER A 188 -1.33 2.97 -0.88
N ASP A 189 -1.63 3.03 0.41
CA ASP A 189 -1.71 4.29 1.15
C ASP A 189 -0.47 4.56 2.01
N GLY A 190 0.59 3.77 1.85
CA GLY A 190 1.84 3.87 2.60
C GLY A 190 1.89 3.00 3.86
N GLU A 191 0.75 2.54 4.37
CA GLU A 191 0.66 1.62 5.51
C GLU A 191 0.00 0.28 5.13
N ALA A 192 -1.01 0.34 4.26
CA ALA A 192 -1.73 -0.81 3.75
C ALA A 192 -1.91 -0.74 2.23
N MET A 193 -1.91 -1.90 1.60
CA MET A 193 -2.39 -2.06 0.24
C MET A 193 -3.91 -2.04 0.22
N GLN A 194 -4.50 -1.15 -0.57
CA GLN A 194 -5.94 -1.11 -0.83
C GLN A 194 -6.23 -1.88 -2.11
N ILE A 195 -7.11 -2.88 -2.03
CA ILE A 195 -7.40 -3.80 -3.13
C ILE A 195 -8.87 -3.74 -3.50
N TRP A 196 -9.17 -3.37 -4.76
CA TRP A 196 -10.53 -3.41 -5.30
C TRP A 196 -10.64 -4.53 -6.33
N ALA A 197 -11.76 -5.23 -6.33
CA ALA A 197 -12.12 -6.14 -7.42
C ALA A 197 -13.45 -5.75 -8.04
N VAL A 198 -13.56 -5.85 -9.36
CA VAL A 198 -14.79 -5.56 -10.08
C VAL A 198 -15.29 -6.82 -10.78
N ALA A 199 -16.43 -7.32 -10.33
CA ALA A 199 -17.09 -8.44 -10.98
C ALA A 199 -17.41 -8.08 -12.45
N ALA A 200 -17.24 -9.05 -13.34
CA ALA A 200 -17.62 -8.87 -14.72
C ALA A 200 -19.15 -8.66 -14.81
N ARG A 201 -19.56 -7.52 -15.39
CA ARG A 201 -20.98 -7.22 -15.63
C ARG A 201 -21.60 -8.27 -16.57
N SER A 202 -22.93 -8.39 -16.50
CA SER A 202 -23.84 -9.33 -17.21
C SER A 202 -23.30 -9.91 -18.53
N ARG A 203 -23.70 -11.14 -18.87
CA ARG A 203 -23.42 -11.87 -20.13
C ARG A 203 -23.51 -10.92 -21.33
N SER A 204 -22.40 -10.24 -21.65
CA SER A 204 -22.34 -9.41 -22.83
C SER A 204 -22.44 -10.35 -24.03
N LYS A 205 -23.03 -9.88 -25.14
CA LYS A 205 -23.09 -10.65 -26.40
C LYS A 205 -21.70 -11.11 -26.88
N ASN A 206 -20.63 -10.50 -26.38
CA ASN A 206 -19.25 -10.95 -26.55
C ASN A 206 -18.89 -11.98 -25.47
N ARG A 207 -18.95 -13.26 -25.84
CA ARG A 207 -18.59 -14.43 -25.02
C ARG A 207 -17.09 -14.42 -24.70
N LYS A 208 -16.64 -13.74 -23.63
CA LYS A 208 -15.30 -13.96 -23.06
C LYS A 208 -15.21 -15.39 -22.52
N ALA A 209 -14.11 -16.10 -22.76
CA ALA A 209 -13.97 -17.51 -22.36
C ALA A 209 -14.12 -17.73 -20.83
N VAL A 210 -13.69 -16.74 -20.03
CA VAL A 210 -13.74 -16.73 -18.57
C VAL A 210 -14.41 -15.45 -18.07
N ARG A 211 -15.29 -15.58 -17.07
CA ARG A 211 -16.01 -14.49 -16.39
C ARG A 211 -15.70 -14.51 -14.91
N TYR A 212 -15.03 -13.48 -14.39
CA TYR A 212 -14.78 -13.35 -12.95
C TYR A 212 -16.01 -12.83 -12.21
N LEU A 213 -16.33 -13.47 -11.10
CA LEU A 213 -17.57 -13.28 -10.34
C LEU A 213 -17.40 -12.40 -9.12
N THR A 214 -16.18 -12.31 -8.59
CA THR A 214 -15.89 -11.58 -7.36
C THR A 214 -15.79 -10.08 -7.63
N GLY A 215 -16.55 -9.31 -6.85
CA GLY A 215 -16.45 -7.86 -6.78
C GLY A 215 -16.48 -7.43 -5.32
N THR A 216 -15.66 -6.45 -4.96
CA THR A 216 -15.64 -5.91 -3.60
C THR A 216 -16.56 -4.68 -3.54
N GLU A 217 -17.25 -4.48 -2.41
CA GLU A 217 -18.10 -3.30 -2.20
C GLU A 217 -17.28 -2.00 -1.95
N GLY A 218 -16.01 -2.16 -1.59
CA GLY A 218 -15.01 -1.12 -1.36
C GLY A 218 -13.60 -1.76 -1.40
N PRO A 219 -12.54 -1.04 -1.02
CA PRO A 219 -11.22 -1.65 -0.90
C PRO A 219 -11.20 -2.66 0.24
N VAL A 220 -10.54 -3.79 0.00
CA VAL A 220 -10.05 -4.64 1.08
C VAL A 220 -8.66 -4.15 1.44
N SER A 221 -8.48 -3.76 2.70
CA SER A 221 -7.21 -3.26 3.21
C SER A 221 -6.34 -4.40 3.74
N VAL A 222 -5.13 -4.52 3.19
CA VAL A 222 -4.13 -5.53 3.56
C VAL A 222 -2.90 -4.80 4.09
N PRO A 223 -2.39 -5.10 5.30
CA PRO A 223 -1.14 -4.52 5.78
C PRO A 223 -0.02 -4.67 4.74
N LEU A 224 0.78 -3.63 4.49
CA LEU A 224 1.81 -3.69 3.45
C LEU A 224 2.82 -4.81 3.68
N THR A 225 3.08 -5.17 4.93
CA THR A 225 3.92 -6.32 5.29
C THR A 225 3.34 -7.65 4.78
N ASP A 226 2.05 -7.88 4.99
CA ASP A 226 1.34 -9.08 4.52
C ASP A 226 1.23 -9.07 2.97
N PHE A 227 1.00 -7.92 2.35
CA PHE A 227 1.02 -7.77 0.89
C PHE A 227 2.40 -8.12 0.31
N THR A 228 3.45 -7.52 0.87
CA THR A 228 4.84 -7.74 0.46
C THR A 228 5.20 -9.22 0.55
N GLN A 229 4.88 -9.85 1.68
CA GLN A 229 5.16 -11.28 1.88
C GLN A 229 4.42 -12.15 0.85
N GLY A 230 3.14 -11.89 0.61
CA GLY A 230 2.35 -12.65 -0.37
C GLY A 230 2.91 -12.54 -1.80
N VAL A 231 3.36 -11.34 -2.19
CA VAL A 231 4.02 -11.11 -3.49
C VAL A 231 5.39 -11.80 -3.54
N ASP A 232 6.21 -11.66 -2.50
CA ASP A 232 7.55 -12.26 -2.43
C ASP A 232 7.47 -13.81 -2.52
N ASP A 233 6.52 -14.43 -1.84
CA ASP A 233 6.28 -15.88 -1.90
C ASP A 233 5.87 -16.33 -3.30
N PHE A 234 4.99 -15.59 -3.97
CA PHE A 234 4.55 -15.88 -5.34
C PHE A 234 5.69 -15.74 -6.36
N LEU A 235 6.49 -14.66 -6.26
CA LEU A 235 7.66 -14.45 -7.10
C LEU A 235 8.69 -15.54 -6.90
N ALA A 236 9.01 -15.88 -5.64
CA ALA A 236 9.95 -16.93 -5.31
C ALA A 236 9.48 -18.30 -5.84
N ALA A 237 8.20 -18.65 -5.68
CA ALA A 237 7.63 -19.90 -6.20
C ALA A 237 7.71 -19.99 -7.73
N THR A 238 7.41 -18.89 -8.43
CA THR A 238 7.46 -18.84 -9.90
C THR A 238 8.89 -18.94 -10.43
N VAL A 239 9.83 -18.20 -9.82
CA VAL A 239 11.26 -18.26 -10.14
C VAL A 239 11.82 -19.67 -9.87
N TRP A 240 11.47 -20.27 -8.74
CA TRP A 240 11.87 -21.65 -8.43
C TRP A 240 11.33 -22.65 -9.46
N ARG A 241 10.06 -22.49 -9.86
CA ARG A 241 9.44 -23.34 -10.89
C ARG A 241 10.18 -23.26 -12.22
N LEU A 242 10.56 -22.05 -12.66
CA LEU A 242 11.38 -21.87 -13.86
C LEU A 242 12.74 -22.55 -13.71
N LYS A 243 13.41 -22.40 -12.57
CA LYS A 243 14.71 -23.02 -12.31
C LYS A 243 14.71 -24.53 -12.50
N VAL A 244 13.67 -25.19 -12.02
CA VAL A 244 13.57 -26.66 -12.04
C VAL A 244 13.11 -27.17 -13.40
N ARG A 245 12.32 -26.40 -14.15
CA ARG A 245 11.70 -26.85 -15.41
C ARG A 245 12.40 -26.36 -16.68
N THR A 246 13.17 -25.28 -16.60
CA THR A 246 13.85 -24.69 -17.75
C THR A 246 15.37 -24.75 -17.54
N ARG A 247 16.11 -25.05 -18.62
CA ARG A 247 17.57 -24.82 -18.65
C ARG A 247 17.93 -23.34 -18.85
N LEU A 248 16.92 -22.51 -19.16
CA LEU A 248 17.04 -21.07 -19.45
C LEU A 248 16.93 -20.18 -18.20
N TYR A 249 16.96 -20.76 -17.00
CA TYR A 249 16.85 -19.99 -15.76
C TYR A 249 17.83 -18.81 -15.65
N GLY A 250 19.04 -18.96 -16.21
CA GLY A 250 20.05 -17.91 -16.21
C GLY A 250 19.68 -16.66 -17.01
N ASP A 251 18.86 -16.80 -18.04
CA ASP A 251 18.55 -15.72 -19.00
C ASP A 251 17.11 -15.18 -18.84
N SER A 252 16.37 -15.65 -17.83
CA SER A 252 14.97 -15.26 -17.64
C SER A 252 14.87 -13.80 -17.16
N THR A 253 14.10 -12.98 -17.88
CA THR A 253 13.79 -11.59 -17.48
C THR A 253 13.22 -11.49 -16.07
N LEU A 254 12.37 -12.44 -15.67
CA LEU A 254 11.81 -12.48 -14.32
C LEU A 254 12.89 -12.69 -13.26
N ARG A 255 13.91 -13.50 -13.56
CA ARG A 255 15.01 -13.75 -12.62
C ARG A 255 15.82 -12.48 -12.38
N THR A 256 16.18 -11.77 -13.45
CA THR A 256 16.90 -10.50 -13.37
C THR A 256 16.11 -9.48 -12.57
N LEU A 257 14.83 -9.26 -12.92
CA LEU A 257 13.96 -8.33 -12.18
C LEU A 257 13.84 -8.68 -10.70
N TRP A 258 13.73 -9.97 -10.37
CA TRP A 258 13.64 -10.42 -8.98
C TRP A 258 14.95 -10.24 -8.20
N ASP A 259 16.09 -10.45 -8.85
CA ASP A 259 17.39 -10.19 -8.24
C ASP A 259 17.65 -8.71 -8.02
N ASP A 260 17.33 -7.87 -9.02
CA ASP A 260 17.45 -6.42 -8.93
C ASP A 260 16.54 -5.86 -7.84
N LEU A 261 15.27 -6.30 -7.78
CA LEU A 261 14.33 -5.88 -6.75
C LEU A 261 14.84 -6.22 -5.33
N ARG A 262 15.35 -7.44 -5.12
CA ARG A 262 15.93 -7.84 -3.83
C ARG A 262 17.19 -7.04 -3.51
N GLY A 263 18.03 -6.80 -4.51
CA GLY A 263 19.23 -5.98 -4.38
C GLY A 263 18.88 -4.54 -3.97
N ASP A 264 17.94 -3.91 -4.67
CA ASP A 264 17.52 -2.53 -4.42
C ASP A 264 16.85 -2.39 -3.05
N ARG A 265 16.04 -3.37 -2.62
CA ARG A 265 15.42 -3.37 -1.27
C ARG A 265 16.43 -3.57 -0.14
N ALA A 266 17.53 -4.27 -0.39
CA ALA A 266 18.55 -4.53 0.63
C ALA A 266 19.49 -3.34 0.88
N ASP A 267 19.53 -2.37 -0.03
CA ASP A 267 20.38 -1.19 0.04
C ASP A 267 19.52 0.06 0.30
N PRO A 268 19.62 0.71 1.47
CA PRO A 268 18.79 1.86 1.81
C PRO A 268 18.85 3.00 0.81
N ARG A 269 20.01 3.25 0.18
CA ARG A 269 20.16 4.35 -0.80
C ARG A 269 19.46 4.02 -2.10
N ARG A 270 19.60 2.77 -2.57
CA ARG A 270 18.87 2.32 -3.77
C ARG A 270 17.37 2.24 -3.50
N ALA A 271 16.96 1.79 -2.32
CA ALA A 271 15.56 1.78 -1.93
C ALA A 271 14.97 3.20 -1.92
N GLN A 272 15.68 4.18 -1.36
CA GLN A 272 15.26 5.58 -1.37
C GLN A 272 15.17 6.14 -2.80
N TRP A 273 16.17 5.88 -3.64
CA TRP A 273 16.15 6.25 -5.06
C TRP A 273 14.91 5.69 -5.78
N ARG A 274 14.65 4.39 -5.62
CA ARG A 274 13.51 3.71 -6.27
C ARG A 274 12.16 4.16 -5.72
N ARG A 275 12.10 4.50 -4.43
CA ARG A 275 10.92 5.11 -3.83
C ARG A 275 10.62 6.47 -4.47
N CYS A 276 11.60 7.38 -4.55
CA CYS A 276 11.40 8.67 -5.21
C CYS A 276 11.00 8.51 -6.68
N GLU A 277 11.59 7.55 -7.40
CA GLU A 277 11.22 7.23 -8.79
C GLU A 277 9.75 6.84 -8.92
N ALA A 278 9.28 5.96 -8.02
CA ALA A 278 7.90 5.52 -7.96
C ALA A 278 6.94 6.64 -7.55
N GLU A 279 7.27 7.42 -6.53
CA GLU A 279 6.48 8.57 -6.08
C GLU A 279 6.31 9.61 -7.20
N LEU A 280 7.29 9.73 -8.10
CA LEU A 280 7.19 10.58 -9.29
C LEU A 280 6.40 9.99 -10.45
N GLY A 281 6.01 8.72 -10.35
CA GLY A 281 5.26 7.99 -11.37
C GLY A 281 6.10 7.49 -12.53
N PHE A 282 7.40 7.27 -12.33
CA PHE A 282 8.28 6.66 -13.32
C PHE A 282 8.42 5.15 -13.10
N PRO A 283 8.46 4.35 -14.18
CA PRO A 283 8.94 2.98 -14.10
C PRO A 283 10.41 2.90 -13.65
N ILE A 284 10.81 1.73 -13.17
CA ILE A 284 12.18 1.47 -12.69
C ILE A 284 13.21 1.85 -13.78
N GLY A 285 14.13 2.74 -13.43
CA GLY A 285 15.25 3.15 -14.28
C GLY A 285 14.88 4.12 -15.40
N GLN A 286 13.67 4.71 -15.37
CA GLN A 286 13.19 5.61 -16.41
C GLN A 286 13.07 7.07 -15.96
N CYS A 287 13.28 7.38 -14.67
CA CYS A 287 13.35 8.77 -14.24
C CYS A 287 14.69 9.39 -14.68
N PRO A 288 14.69 10.57 -15.35
CA PRO A 288 15.93 11.27 -15.69
C PRO A 288 16.78 11.58 -14.46
N ASN A 289 18.10 11.34 -14.52
CA ASN A 289 19.00 11.52 -13.38
C ASN A 289 18.92 12.93 -12.77
N GLY A 290 18.96 13.98 -13.59
CA GLY A 290 18.86 15.36 -13.09
C GLY A 290 17.52 15.70 -12.43
N LEU A 291 16.45 14.95 -12.73
CA LEU A 291 15.18 15.06 -12.01
C LEU A 291 15.24 14.34 -10.67
N MET A 292 15.89 13.17 -10.63
CA MET A 292 16.07 12.40 -9.41
C MET A 292 16.94 13.14 -8.40
N ASP A 293 18.03 13.75 -8.86
CA ASP A 293 18.93 14.53 -7.99
C ASP A 293 18.16 15.66 -7.28
N LYS A 294 17.22 16.32 -7.99
CA LYS A 294 16.32 17.31 -7.40
C LYS A 294 15.36 16.70 -6.38
N ALA A 295 14.73 15.57 -6.72
CA ALA A 295 13.80 14.91 -5.80
C ALA A 295 14.48 14.47 -4.49
N LEU A 296 15.72 13.96 -4.58
CA LEU A 296 16.53 13.60 -3.42
C LEU A 296 16.97 14.83 -2.62
N ALA A 297 17.38 15.92 -3.28
CA ALA A 297 17.68 17.16 -2.58
C ALA A 297 16.45 17.73 -1.84
N LEU A 298 15.25 17.61 -2.42
CA LEU A 298 14.00 17.99 -1.77
C LEU A 298 13.69 17.09 -0.56
N GLN A 299 13.99 15.79 -0.65
CA GLN A 299 13.83 14.86 0.47
C GLN A 299 14.69 15.26 1.68
N ASP A 300 15.91 15.75 1.45
CA ASP A 300 16.81 16.23 2.51
C ASP A 300 16.27 17.50 3.19
N VAL A 301 15.60 18.38 2.43
CA VAL A 301 15.06 19.65 2.94
C VAL A 301 13.68 19.48 3.59
N MET A 302 12.79 18.72 2.95
CA MET A 302 11.38 18.61 3.33
C MET A 302 11.11 17.46 4.30
N GLY A 303 12.03 16.49 4.37
CA GLY A 303 11.85 15.30 5.19
C GLY A 303 10.62 14.48 4.73
N PRO A 304 9.86 13.87 5.65
CA PRO A 304 8.74 12.98 5.32
C PRO A 304 7.63 13.61 4.48
N ALA A 305 7.49 14.94 4.46
CA ALA A 305 6.48 15.61 3.64
C ALA A 305 6.73 15.50 2.13
N VAL A 306 7.97 15.21 1.70
CA VAL A 306 8.29 15.10 0.27
C VAL A 306 7.47 13.99 -0.40
N SER A 307 7.21 12.88 0.30
CA SER A 307 6.40 11.77 -0.21
C SER A 307 4.93 12.13 -0.43
N GLU A 308 4.47 13.22 0.19
CA GLU A 308 3.13 13.76 -0.03
C GLU A 308 3.10 14.78 -1.18
N LEU A 309 4.27 15.28 -1.61
CA LEU A 309 4.41 16.35 -2.61
C LEU A 309 4.87 15.80 -3.97
N LEU A 310 5.82 14.86 -4.03
CA LEU A 310 6.32 14.29 -5.29
C LEU A 310 5.20 13.69 -6.15
N PRO A 311 4.23 12.92 -5.63
CA PRO A 311 3.15 12.38 -6.47
C PRO A 311 2.24 13.45 -7.08
N VAL A 312 2.11 14.59 -6.40
CA VAL A 312 1.22 15.68 -6.79
C VAL A 312 1.85 16.59 -7.84
N TYR A 313 3.18 16.71 -7.82
CA TYR A 313 4.00 17.50 -8.73
C TYR A 313 4.80 16.65 -9.75
N GLY A 314 4.62 15.32 -9.72
CA GLY A 314 5.36 14.35 -10.52
C GLY A 314 4.90 14.24 -11.98
N LYS A 315 5.16 13.09 -12.62
CA LYS A 315 4.97 12.90 -14.07
C LYS A 315 3.52 13.13 -14.51
N ALA A 316 2.55 12.64 -13.74
CA ALA A 316 1.13 12.83 -14.01
C ALA A 316 0.70 14.31 -13.97
N ALA A 317 1.48 15.15 -13.28
CA ALA A 317 1.29 16.59 -13.18
C ALA A 317 1.94 17.41 -14.30
N GLY A 318 2.69 16.76 -15.20
CA GLY A 318 3.57 17.45 -16.14
C GLY A 318 4.90 17.89 -15.53
N LEU A 319 5.35 17.26 -14.43
CA LEU A 319 6.63 17.54 -13.76
C LEU A 319 6.75 19.00 -13.27
N ALA A 320 5.72 19.48 -12.59
CA ALA A 320 5.63 20.82 -12.05
C ALA A 320 6.49 21.00 -10.77
N PHE A 321 7.75 20.58 -10.82
CA PHE A 321 8.72 20.72 -9.72
C PHE A 321 9.06 22.18 -9.42
N VAL A 322 9.09 23.05 -10.44
CA VAL A 322 9.42 24.48 -10.29
C VAL A 322 8.57 25.15 -9.19
N PRO A 323 7.24 24.95 -9.14
CA PRO A 323 6.42 25.35 -7.99
C PRO A 323 6.92 24.86 -6.63
N LEU A 324 7.37 23.61 -6.52
CA LEU A 324 7.79 22.97 -5.28
C LEU A 324 9.11 23.55 -4.75
N GLU A 325 10.11 23.78 -5.62
CA GLU A 325 11.36 24.43 -5.22
C GLU A 325 11.13 25.90 -4.80
N ALA A 326 10.19 26.59 -5.46
CA ALA A 326 9.85 27.97 -5.15
C ALA A 326 9.08 28.15 -3.83
N LEU A 327 8.46 27.09 -3.27
CA LEU A 327 7.73 27.18 -1.99
C LEU A 327 8.62 27.70 -0.86
N SER A 328 9.91 27.34 -0.87
CA SER A 328 10.88 27.77 0.13
C SER A 328 11.04 29.29 0.21
N GLY A 329 10.90 30.01 -0.91
CA GLY A 329 11.04 31.47 -0.96
C GLY A 329 9.74 32.25 -0.88
N THR A 330 8.58 31.58 -0.91
CA THR A 330 7.27 32.24 -1.02
C THR A 330 6.84 32.86 0.33
N PRO A 331 6.48 34.15 0.42
CA PRO A 331 5.99 34.74 1.67
C PRO A 331 4.78 33.97 2.21
N GLY A 332 4.75 33.72 3.53
CA GLY A 332 3.71 32.94 4.18
C GLY A 332 3.25 33.55 5.51
N ILE A 333 2.22 32.97 6.12
CA ILE A 333 1.74 33.39 7.45
C ILE A 333 2.59 32.70 8.51
N ALA A 334 3.17 33.47 9.42
CA ALA A 334 3.88 32.93 10.57
C ALA A 334 2.89 32.30 11.57
N GLY A 335 3.13 31.05 11.96
CA GLY A 335 2.36 30.31 12.95
C GLY A 335 3.27 29.53 13.90
N ARG A 336 2.81 29.31 15.12
CA ARG A 336 3.48 28.49 16.13
C ARG A 336 2.47 27.48 16.68
N PRO A 337 2.24 26.38 15.95
CA PRO A 337 1.25 25.39 16.35
C PRO A 337 1.62 24.78 17.70
N MET A 338 0.59 24.58 18.53
CA MET A 338 0.73 24.02 19.87
C MET A 338 -0.19 22.82 20.01
N ASP A 339 0.31 21.73 20.59
CA ASP A 339 -0.53 20.61 21.00
C ASP A 339 -1.13 20.94 22.38
N PRO A 340 -2.45 21.18 22.48
CA PRO A 340 -3.08 21.57 23.75
C PRO A 340 -3.18 20.41 24.74
N ARG A 341 -2.93 19.18 24.30
CA ARG A 341 -3.11 17.98 25.13
C ARG A 341 -1.95 17.84 26.12
N ALA A 342 -2.23 17.21 27.25
CA ALA A 342 -1.18 16.84 28.20
C ALA A 342 -0.14 15.93 27.54
N PRO A 343 1.16 16.04 27.88
CA PRO A 343 2.19 15.17 27.34
C PRO A 343 1.86 13.71 27.67
N LYS A 344 1.41 12.95 26.67
CA LYS A 344 1.28 11.51 26.75
C LYS A 344 2.46 10.87 26.03
N THR A 345 2.90 9.70 26.50
CA THR A 345 3.76 8.82 25.70
C THR A 345 3.05 8.56 24.38
N ARG A 346 3.62 9.09 23.28
CA ARG A 346 3.11 8.87 21.91
C ARG A 346 3.17 7.38 21.62
N THR A 347 2.05 6.69 21.76
CA THR A 347 1.91 5.30 21.33
C THR A 347 1.75 5.26 19.82
N ALA A 348 2.39 4.30 19.17
CA ALA A 348 2.21 4.07 17.74
C ALA A 348 0.70 3.90 17.45
N PRO A 349 0.17 4.57 16.43
CA PRO A 349 -1.25 4.48 16.12
C PRO A 349 -1.63 3.03 15.76
N GLN A 350 -2.67 2.48 16.38
CA GLN A 350 -3.23 1.15 16.03
C GLN A 350 -4.66 1.30 15.49
N GLY A 351 -5.01 0.55 14.44
CA GLY A 351 -6.33 0.62 13.79
C GLY A 351 -6.37 1.48 12.52
N ALA A 352 -7.59 1.76 12.02
CA ALA A 352 -7.79 2.56 10.82
C ALA A 352 -7.48 4.05 11.08
N SER A 353 -6.93 4.75 10.07
CA SER A 353 -6.54 6.16 10.20
C SER A 353 -7.67 7.08 10.67
N TRP A 354 -8.90 6.86 10.20
CA TRP A 354 -10.06 7.67 10.60
C TRP A 354 -10.42 7.50 12.09
N ALA A 355 -10.31 6.29 12.63
CA ALA A 355 -10.66 6.01 14.03
C ALA A 355 -9.65 6.67 14.99
N GLN A 356 -8.37 6.59 14.62
CA GLN A 356 -7.30 7.26 15.38
C GLN A 356 -7.42 8.78 15.30
N ALA A 357 -7.72 9.30 14.12
CA ALA A 357 -7.92 10.71 13.88
C ALA A 357 -9.12 11.26 14.66
N ALA A 358 -10.22 10.52 14.74
CA ALA A 358 -11.39 10.89 15.53
C ALA A 358 -11.06 10.94 17.03
N LEU A 359 -10.38 9.91 17.56
CA LEU A 359 -9.91 9.91 18.95
C LEU A 359 -9.02 11.13 19.23
N MET A 360 -8.06 11.41 18.35
CA MET A 360 -7.18 12.58 18.45
C MET A 360 -7.97 13.89 18.47
N ALA A 361 -8.94 14.06 17.56
CA ALA A 361 -9.78 15.24 17.51
C ALA A 361 -10.57 15.43 18.82
N HIS A 362 -11.14 14.36 19.38
CA HIS A 362 -11.82 14.42 20.68
C HIS A 362 -10.88 14.82 21.82
N GLU A 363 -9.65 14.31 21.86
CA GLU A 363 -8.67 14.71 22.87
C GLU A 363 -8.29 16.20 22.76
N VAL A 364 -8.07 16.70 21.54
CA VAL A 364 -7.81 18.13 21.29
C VAL A 364 -8.99 18.97 21.75
N ARG A 365 -10.21 18.58 21.37
CA ARG A 365 -11.45 19.29 21.74
C ARG A 365 -11.67 19.33 23.25
N ALA A 366 -11.41 18.23 23.95
CA ALA A 366 -11.46 18.18 25.40
C ALA A 366 -10.41 19.11 26.04
N ALA A 367 -9.19 19.13 25.50
CA ALA A 367 -8.10 19.96 26.03
C ALA A 367 -8.36 21.47 25.89
N ILE A 368 -9.06 21.91 24.84
CA ILE A 368 -9.46 23.31 24.65
C ILE A 368 -10.82 23.65 25.30
N GLY A 369 -11.43 22.72 26.04
CA GLY A 369 -12.72 22.94 26.72
C GLY A 369 -13.93 23.01 25.78
N LEU A 370 -13.82 22.51 24.54
CA LEU A 370 -14.89 22.55 23.53
C LEU A 370 -15.46 21.15 23.24
N ALA A 371 -16.19 20.58 24.20
CA ALA A 371 -16.74 19.23 24.05
C ALA A 371 -17.78 19.10 22.92
N ALA A 372 -18.58 20.14 22.66
CA ALA A 372 -19.66 20.13 21.67
C ALA A 372 -19.70 21.43 20.84
N GLY A 373 -20.45 21.40 19.73
CA GLY A 373 -20.70 22.56 18.88
C GLY A 373 -19.57 22.92 17.90
N PRO A 374 -19.82 23.91 17.03
CA PRO A 374 -18.85 24.37 16.05
C PRO A 374 -17.63 25.00 16.72
N LEU A 375 -16.46 24.76 16.14
CA LEU A 375 -15.22 25.41 16.56
C LEU A 375 -15.12 26.80 15.96
N GLU A 376 -14.75 27.85 16.69
CA GLU A 376 -14.61 29.18 16.09
C GLU A 376 -13.25 29.36 15.38
N ASP A 377 -13.18 30.19 14.33
CA ASP A 377 -11.92 30.49 13.61
C ASP A 377 -10.82 30.99 14.56
N LYS A 378 -11.18 31.84 15.53
CA LYS A 378 -10.25 32.37 16.53
C LYS A 378 -9.55 31.25 17.32
N VAL A 379 -10.27 30.17 17.63
CA VAL A 379 -9.74 29.03 18.40
C VAL A 379 -8.82 28.19 17.52
N LEU A 380 -9.17 27.98 16.24
CA LEU A 380 -8.31 27.30 15.28
C LEU A 380 -7.00 28.07 15.07
N TYR A 381 -7.08 29.39 14.95
CA TYR A 381 -5.92 30.26 14.80
C TYR A 381 -5.05 30.29 16.06
N ASP A 382 -5.66 30.31 17.25
CA ASP A 382 -4.94 30.20 18.52
C ASP A 382 -4.17 28.86 18.61
N LEU A 383 -4.76 27.74 18.17
CA LEU A 383 -4.09 26.42 18.11
C LEU A 383 -2.88 26.40 17.16
N LEU A 384 -2.96 27.13 16.06
CA LEU A 384 -1.89 27.26 15.07
C LEU A 384 -0.89 28.37 15.42
N GLY A 385 -1.15 29.17 16.46
CA GLY A 385 -0.35 30.33 16.85
C GLY A 385 -0.25 31.38 15.74
N VAL A 386 -1.29 31.55 14.93
CA VAL A 386 -1.35 32.57 13.86
C VAL A 386 -2.16 33.80 14.32
N PRO A 387 -1.83 35.02 13.85
CA PRO A 387 -2.58 36.22 14.24
C PRO A 387 -4.08 36.13 13.89
N LYS A 388 -4.95 36.64 14.77
CA LYS A 388 -6.43 36.55 14.61
C LYS A 388 -6.96 37.33 13.41
N ASP A 389 -6.23 38.36 13.01
CA ASP A 389 -6.45 39.22 11.86
C ASP A 389 -5.59 38.82 10.66
N ALA A 390 -4.89 37.67 10.72
CA ALA A 390 -4.17 37.12 9.59
C ALA A 390 -5.17 36.84 8.47
N LYS A 391 -5.37 37.83 7.61
CA LYS A 391 -5.99 37.64 6.32
C LYS A 391 -5.15 36.60 5.59
N PRO A 392 -5.77 35.62 4.91
CA PRO A 392 -5.07 34.67 4.06
C PRO A 392 -4.48 35.42 2.85
N HIS A 393 -3.38 36.14 3.07
CA HIS A 393 -2.59 36.82 2.05
C HIS A 393 -1.50 35.89 1.49
N ALA A 394 -1.25 34.77 2.18
CA ALA A 394 -0.34 33.71 1.78
C ALA A 394 -1.09 32.58 1.05
N THR A 395 -1.87 32.94 0.04
CA THR A 395 -2.50 31.95 -0.83
C THR A 395 -1.53 31.59 -1.95
N LEU A 396 -1.20 30.31 -2.03
CA LEU A 396 -0.61 29.78 -3.25
C LEU A 396 -1.66 29.93 -4.36
N GLY A 397 -1.24 30.43 -5.51
CA GLY A 397 -2.13 30.69 -6.64
C GLY A 397 -2.89 29.44 -7.11
N PRO A 398 -3.85 29.57 -8.05
CA PRO A 398 -4.79 28.51 -8.40
C PRO A 398 -4.15 27.23 -8.93
N ALA A 399 -2.91 27.29 -9.43
CA ALA A 399 -2.14 26.12 -9.86
C ALA A 399 -1.56 25.28 -8.69
N ALA A 400 -1.70 25.74 -7.45
CA ALA A 400 -1.16 25.07 -6.28
C ALA A 400 -1.96 23.82 -5.93
N ARG A 401 -1.25 22.73 -5.71
CA ARG A 401 -1.85 21.40 -5.50
C ARG A 401 -1.70 20.90 -4.08
N ALA A 402 -0.99 21.65 -3.24
CA ALA A 402 -0.75 21.34 -1.85
C ALA A 402 -0.86 22.62 -1.00
N ALA A 403 -1.23 22.47 0.26
CA ALA A 403 -0.91 23.43 1.31
C ALA A 403 0.29 22.90 2.09
N VAL A 404 1.18 23.80 2.54
CA VAL A 404 2.41 23.42 3.24
C VAL A 404 2.66 24.31 4.46
N ALA A 405 3.30 23.75 5.47
CA ALA A 405 3.90 24.51 6.57
C ALA A 405 5.41 24.27 6.55
N ILE A 406 6.17 25.35 6.44
CA ILE A 406 7.61 25.31 6.27
C ILE A 406 8.27 25.68 7.60
N PRO A 407 9.10 24.80 8.19
CA PRO A 407 9.75 25.05 9.47
C PRO A 407 10.69 26.25 9.36
N GLY A 408 10.60 27.14 10.35
CA GLY A 408 11.43 28.30 10.56
C GLY A 408 12.26 28.19 11.84
N ILE A 409 12.58 29.33 12.43
CA ILE A 409 13.39 29.42 13.66
C ILE A 409 12.47 29.30 14.88
N ARG A 410 12.92 28.62 15.96
CA ARG A 410 12.23 28.53 17.27
C ARG A 410 10.79 27.98 17.18
N ASP A 411 10.62 26.81 16.55
CA ASP A 411 9.33 26.10 16.40
C ASP A 411 8.24 26.89 15.64
N GLU A 412 8.66 27.94 14.91
CA GLU A 412 7.80 28.68 14.01
C GLU A 412 7.64 27.95 12.69
N TYR A 413 6.46 28.03 12.09
CA TYR A 413 6.20 27.60 10.73
C TYR A 413 5.73 28.78 9.91
N ARG A 414 6.23 28.86 8.68
CA ARG A 414 5.67 29.70 7.62
C ARG A 414 4.64 28.88 6.85
N ILE A 415 3.39 29.29 6.92
CA ILE A 415 2.26 28.52 6.42
C ILE A 415 1.74 29.12 5.12
N LEU A 416 1.56 28.24 4.13
CA LEU A 416 1.10 28.54 2.77
C LEU A 416 -0.13 27.70 2.50
N ILE A 417 -1.29 28.34 2.34
CA ILE A 417 -2.57 27.67 2.08
C ILE A 417 -2.94 27.86 0.60
N ARG A 418 -3.74 26.95 0.04
CA ARG A 418 -4.28 27.15 -1.32
C ARG A 418 -5.32 28.27 -1.32
N GLU A 419 -5.40 29.02 -2.42
CA GLU A 419 -6.53 29.92 -2.65
C GLU A 419 -7.87 29.14 -2.58
N GLY A 420 -8.91 29.78 -2.06
CA GLY A 420 -10.21 29.13 -1.86
C GLY A 420 -11.15 29.96 -0.98
N ASP A 421 -12.40 29.51 -0.86
CA ASP A 421 -13.37 30.11 0.04
C ASP A 421 -13.05 29.81 1.52
N ARG A 422 -13.74 30.51 2.44
CA ARG A 422 -13.49 30.38 3.88
C ARG A 422 -13.62 28.92 4.38
N PRO A 423 -14.69 28.16 4.07
CA PRO A 423 -14.80 26.76 4.49
C PRO A 423 -13.62 25.88 4.01
N THR A 424 -13.19 26.04 2.75
CA THR A 424 -12.05 25.30 2.21
C THR A 424 -10.77 25.64 2.95
N GLN A 425 -10.46 26.93 3.11
CA GLN A 425 -9.23 27.36 3.77
C GLN A 425 -9.21 26.92 5.23
N ARG A 426 -10.34 27.05 5.92
CA ARG A 426 -10.51 26.59 7.30
C ARG A 426 -10.25 25.10 7.45
N PHE A 427 -10.73 24.28 6.51
CA PHE A 427 -10.42 22.85 6.49
C PHE A 427 -8.93 22.59 6.22
N ALA A 428 -8.30 23.34 5.31
CA ALA A 428 -6.86 23.21 5.02
C ALA A 428 -5.98 23.56 6.24
N TRP A 429 -6.33 24.61 6.99
CA TRP A 429 -5.69 24.95 8.27
C TRP A 429 -5.78 23.81 9.28
N ALA A 430 -6.98 23.27 9.48
CA ALA A 430 -7.19 22.14 10.39
C ALA A 430 -6.42 20.89 9.96
N ARG A 431 -6.23 20.66 8.65
CA ARG A 431 -5.41 19.54 8.14
C ARG A 431 -3.92 19.72 8.43
N LEU A 432 -3.37 20.93 8.30
CA LEU A 432 -1.97 21.18 8.68
C LEU A 432 -1.78 21.05 10.20
N PHE A 433 -2.76 21.49 10.99
CA PHE A 433 -2.76 21.24 12.42
C PHE A 433 -2.78 19.73 12.74
N ALA A 434 -3.62 18.96 12.04
CA ALA A 434 -3.66 17.51 12.16
C ALA A 434 -2.30 16.86 11.85
N ASP A 435 -1.61 17.37 10.84
CA ASP A 435 -0.29 16.89 10.43
C ASP A 435 0.77 17.17 11.50
N PHE A 436 0.74 18.35 12.11
CA PHE A 436 1.62 18.72 13.23
C PHE A 436 1.47 17.78 14.44
N LEU A 437 0.26 17.26 14.68
CA LEU A 437 0.00 16.37 15.82
C LEU A 437 0.59 14.96 15.63
N LEU A 438 0.93 14.56 14.40
CA LEU A 438 1.49 13.24 14.12
C LEU A 438 2.85 13.03 14.79
N PRO A 439 3.15 11.82 15.30
CA PRO A 439 4.45 11.50 15.88
C PRO A 439 5.63 11.78 14.94
N GLU A 440 5.46 11.54 13.64
CA GLU A 440 6.46 11.71 12.59
C GLU A 440 6.75 13.19 12.30
N ALA A 441 5.84 14.09 12.69
CA ALA A 441 6.03 15.53 12.67
C ALA A 441 6.77 16.06 13.91
N ALA A 442 7.29 15.18 14.79
CA ALA A 442 8.09 15.58 15.94
C ALA A 442 9.38 16.31 15.53
N ARG A 443 9.29 17.65 15.53
CA ARG A 443 10.36 18.64 15.46
C ARG A 443 11.14 18.68 14.13
N GLY A 444 10.71 19.61 13.26
CA GLY A 444 11.55 20.21 12.24
C GLY A 444 11.31 19.87 10.76
N PRO A 445 10.48 18.89 10.34
CA PRO A 445 10.21 18.68 8.91
C PRO A 445 9.09 19.58 8.40
N TRP A 446 8.95 19.66 7.08
CA TRP A 446 7.79 20.29 6.45
C TRP A 446 6.51 19.54 6.80
N LEU A 447 5.40 20.27 6.84
CA LEU A 447 4.04 19.71 6.86
C LEU A 447 3.42 19.86 5.48
N ALA A 448 2.63 18.88 5.06
CA ALA A 448 2.01 18.88 3.75
C ALA A 448 0.58 18.33 3.79
N SER A 449 -0.32 19.07 3.16
CA SER A 449 -1.72 18.71 2.98
C SER A 449 -2.03 18.67 1.48
N THR A 450 -2.34 17.47 0.99
CA THR A 450 -2.59 17.18 -0.43
C THR A 450 -3.81 16.30 -0.63
N ASP A 451 -4.32 16.20 -1.85
CA ASP A 451 -5.53 15.40 -2.09
C ASP A 451 -5.23 13.91 -2.36
N LEU A 452 -4.02 13.45 -2.02
CA LEU A 452 -3.62 12.04 -2.12
C LEU A 452 -4.42 11.15 -1.18
N MET A 453 -4.52 9.87 -1.52
CA MET A 453 -5.18 8.85 -0.69
C MET A 453 -4.20 8.08 0.21
N THR A 454 -3.08 8.70 0.59
CA THR A 454 -2.15 8.15 1.58
C THR A 454 -2.79 8.09 2.97
N TRP A 455 -2.24 7.26 3.85
CA TRP A 455 -2.67 7.10 5.23
C TRP A 455 -2.58 8.44 5.97
N ARG A 456 -1.47 9.16 5.77
CA ARG A 456 -1.22 10.48 6.37
C ARG A 456 -2.29 11.49 5.97
N GLN A 457 -2.63 11.57 4.69
CA GLN A 457 -3.68 12.49 4.23
C GLN A 457 -5.08 12.05 4.65
N LYS A 458 -5.37 10.75 4.70
CA LYS A 458 -6.62 10.21 5.25
C LYS A 458 -6.77 10.57 6.73
N TYR A 459 -5.71 10.42 7.52
CA TYR A 459 -5.66 10.81 8.93
C TYR A 459 -5.91 12.31 9.10
N GLN A 460 -5.18 13.16 8.36
CA GLN A 460 -5.37 14.62 8.41
C GLN A 460 -6.81 15.03 8.10
N ARG A 461 -7.41 14.47 7.03
CA ARG A 461 -8.79 14.75 6.65
C ARG A 461 -9.78 14.33 7.72
N ALA A 462 -9.63 13.13 8.28
CA ALA A 462 -10.53 12.63 9.31
C ALA A 462 -10.44 13.45 10.61
N LEU A 463 -9.23 13.85 11.00
CA LEU A 463 -9.02 14.66 12.21
C LEU A 463 -9.63 16.03 12.01
N ALA A 464 -9.32 16.69 10.90
CA ALA A 464 -9.88 17.99 10.57
C ALA A 464 -11.42 17.96 10.50
N ALA A 465 -12.00 16.90 9.93
CA ALA A 465 -13.44 16.73 9.86
C ALA A 465 -14.07 16.62 11.26
N GLU A 466 -13.56 15.72 12.11
CA GLU A 466 -14.10 15.52 13.46
C GLU A 466 -13.82 16.72 14.38
N LEU A 467 -12.69 17.41 14.20
CA LEU A 467 -12.35 18.61 14.97
C LEU A 467 -13.32 19.76 14.67
N LEU A 468 -13.65 19.98 13.39
CA LEU A 468 -14.49 21.10 12.96
C LEU A 468 -15.99 20.78 12.99
N CYS A 469 -16.37 19.56 12.65
CA CYS A 469 -17.75 19.08 12.55
C CYS A 469 -17.89 17.71 13.26
N PRO A 470 -17.86 17.68 14.60
CA PRO A 470 -17.90 16.42 15.35
C PRO A 470 -19.23 15.71 15.18
N ILE A 471 -19.19 14.38 15.01
CA ILE A 471 -20.37 13.59 14.60
C ILE A 471 -21.55 13.75 15.58
N GLU A 472 -21.29 13.77 16.88
CA GLU A 472 -22.37 13.87 17.88
C GLU A 472 -23.05 15.24 17.86
N ALA A 473 -22.29 16.32 17.65
CA ALA A 473 -22.88 17.65 17.50
C ALA A 473 -23.65 17.75 16.17
N LEU A 474 -23.12 17.16 15.10
CA LEU A 474 -23.79 17.13 13.80
C LEU A 474 -25.12 16.36 13.86
N LYS A 475 -25.15 15.19 14.51
CA LYS A 475 -26.38 14.42 14.75
C LYS A 475 -27.42 15.24 15.52
N ALA A 476 -27.00 15.90 16.59
CA ALA A 476 -27.87 16.75 17.39
C ALA A 476 -28.42 17.94 16.59
N TYR A 477 -27.58 18.58 15.77
CA TYR A 477 -27.97 19.69 14.91
C TYR A 477 -28.97 19.26 13.84
N LEU A 478 -28.69 18.16 13.13
CA LEU A 478 -29.57 17.67 12.07
C LEU A 478 -30.90 17.17 12.64
N ASN A 479 -30.90 16.60 13.85
CA ASN A 479 -32.08 16.01 14.50
C ASN A 479 -32.87 15.08 13.55
N GLY A 480 -32.13 14.23 12.82
CA GLY A 480 -32.67 13.30 11.81
C GLY A 480 -32.89 13.89 10.40
N ASN A 481 -32.74 15.21 10.19
CA ASN A 481 -32.87 15.83 8.87
C ASN A 481 -31.59 15.66 8.02
N THR A 482 -31.44 14.52 7.37
CA THR A 482 -30.33 14.28 6.43
C THR A 482 -30.66 14.63 4.97
N SER A 483 -31.61 15.54 4.75
CA SER A 483 -31.92 16.03 3.40
C SER A 483 -30.77 16.89 2.85
N PRO A 484 -30.63 17.05 1.52
CA PRO A 484 -29.59 17.91 0.95
C PRO A 484 -29.61 19.35 1.51
N ALA A 485 -30.80 19.90 1.81
CA ALA A 485 -30.93 21.22 2.43
C ALA A 485 -30.46 21.22 3.90
N GLY A 486 -30.77 20.15 4.66
CA GLY A 486 -30.26 19.99 6.02
C GLY A 486 -28.74 19.89 6.08
N VAL A 487 -28.15 19.15 5.15
CA VAL A 487 -26.69 19.01 5.00
C VAL A 487 -26.03 20.35 4.63
N ASP A 488 -26.60 21.11 3.69
CA ASP A 488 -26.10 22.47 3.34
C ASP A 488 -26.18 23.43 4.54
N LEU A 489 -27.27 23.42 5.30
CA LEU A 489 -27.40 24.23 6.51
C LEU A 489 -26.38 23.84 7.58
N ALA A 490 -26.14 22.54 7.79
CA ALA A 490 -25.12 22.07 8.71
C ALA A 490 -23.72 22.48 8.26
N ALA A 491 -23.41 22.38 6.97
CA ALA A 491 -22.12 22.80 6.43
C ALA A 491 -21.82 24.27 6.74
N ARG A 492 -22.84 25.14 6.61
CA ARG A 492 -22.75 26.57 6.94
C ARG A 492 -22.56 26.80 8.45
N ASP A 493 -23.30 26.08 9.29
CA ASP A 493 -23.23 26.23 10.75
C ASP A 493 -21.88 25.78 11.31
N PHE A 494 -21.37 24.64 10.85
CA PHE A 494 -20.04 24.13 11.24
C PHE A 494 -18.88 24.83 10.51
N GLY A 495 -19.17 25.63 9.48
CA GLY A 495 -18.17 26.34 8.69
C GLY A 495 -17.22 25.39 7.95
N VAL A 496 -17.75 24.30 7.41
CA VAL A 496 -16.99 23.29 6.63
C VAL A 496 -17.60 23.12 5.25
N PRO A 497 -16.83 22.64 4.25
CA PRO A 497 -17.39 22.26 2.96
C PRO A 497 -18.50 21.20 3.14
N ILE A 498 -19.56 21.25 2.32
CA ILE A 498 -20.74 20.36 2.42
C ILE A 498 -20.35 18.88 2.34
N GLU A 499 -19.30 18.61 1.58
CA GLU A 499 -18.66 17.33 1.37
C GLU A 499 -18.17 16.73 2.68
N ILE A 500 -17.63 17.55 3.58
CA ILE A 500 -17.16 17.07 4.88
C ILE A 500 -18.35 16.58 5.71
N VAL A 501 -19.49 17.27 5.65
CA VAL A 501 -20.72 16.85 6.34
C VAL A 501 -21.26 15.54 5.79
N GLU A 502 -21.46 15.46 4.47
CA GLU A 502 -21.95 14.23 3.80
C GLU A 502 -21.10 13.02 4.17
N ALA A 503 -19.81 13.27 4.27
CA ALA A 503 -18.85 12.23 4.37
C ALA A 503 -18.70 11.80 5.85
N VAL A 504 -18.68 12.73 6.83
CA VAL A 504 -18.83 12.41 8.27
C VAL A 504 -20.08 11.57 8.54
N LEU A 505 -21.22 11.93 7.93
CA LEU A 505 -22.46 11.14 8.03
C LEU A 505 -22.35 9.75 7.40
N SER A 506 -21.64 9.64 6.27
CA SER A 506 -21.43 8.38 5.56
C SER A 506 -20.53 7.41 6.33
N TYR A 507 -19.44 7.89 6.94
CA TYR A 507 -18.58 7.04 7.79
C TYR A 507 -19.32 6.48 8.99
N ASN A 508 -20.24 7.27 9.55
CA ASN A 508 -21.03 6.87 10.70
C ASN A 508 -22.32 6.11 10.32
N GLY A 509 -22.46 5.71 9.05
CA GLY A 509 -23.57 4.87 8.57
C GLY A 509 -24.94 5.55 8.57
N ILE A 510 -25.00 6.87 8.74
CA ILE A 510 -26.26 7.63 8.80
C ILE A 510 -26.81 7.87 7.40
N LEU A 511 -25.94 8.31 6.49
CA LEU A 511 -26.26 8.33 5.08
C LEU A 511 -25.99 6.94 4.52
N SER A 512 -27.03 6.30 3.97
CA SER A 512 -26.84 5.19 3.04
C SER A 512 -26.15 5.77 1.82
N SER A 513 -24.82 5.77 1.84
CA SER A 513 -24.01 6.53 0.88
C SER A 513 -24.49 6.25 -0.54
N ARG A 514 -24.50 7.23 -1.46
CA ARG A 514 -24.36 6.90 -2.89
C ARG A 514 -22.88 6.65 -3.24
N VAL A 515 -21.95 7.05 -2.38
CA VAL A 515 -20.50 6.84 -2.46
C VAL A 515 -19.98 6.93 -1.03
N ARG A 516 -19.44 5.86 -0.43
CA ARG A 516 -18.62 6.02 0.80
C ARG A 516 -17.39 6.79 0.34
N PHE A 517 -16.98 7.86 1.04
CA PHE A 517 -15.82 8.71 0.74
C PHE A 517 -14.91 8.22 -0.41
N GLY A 518 -15.11 8.72 -1.64
CA GLY A 518 -14.15 8.48 -2.73
C GLY A 518 -14.08 7.03 -3.22
N GLU A 519 -14.95 6.16 -2.72
CA GLU A 519 -14.98 4.74 -2.98
C GLU A 519 -16.29 4.40 -3.68
N PRO A 520 -16.24 4.04 -4.96
CA PRO A 520 -17.42 3.75 -5.74
C PRO A 520 -18.07 2.47 -5.20
N LYS A 521 -19.41 2.49 -5.08
CA LYS A 521 -20.22 1.29 -4.80
C LYS A 521 -19.97 0.14 -5.76
N THR A 522 -19.55 0.47 -6.99
CA THR A 522 -19.18 -0.50 -8.02
C THR A 522 -18.12 0.11 -8.93
N GLY A 523 -16.97 -0.54 -9.12
CA GLY A 523 -15.93 -0.09 -10.04
C GLY A 523 -14.63 0.34 -9.34
N PHE A 524 -13.68 0.87 -10.10
CA PHE A 524 -12.46 1.42 -9.54
C PHE A 524 -12.61 2.91 -9.17
N PRO A 525 -11.91 3.39 -8.13
CA PRO A 525 -12.10 4.71 -7.52
C PRO A 525 -11.97 5.93 -8.45
N TYR A 526 -11.30 5.78 -9.60
CA TYR A 526 -11.07 6.88 -10.55
C TYR A 526 -12.03 6.88 -11.77
N TYR A 527 -12.94 5.91 -11.91
CA TYR A 527 -13.81 5.79 -13.11
C TYR A 527 -15.07 6.67 -13.10
N GLN A 528 -15.26 7.55 -12.11
CA GLN A 528 -16.38 8.50 -12.14
C GLN A 528 -16.06 9.63 -13.14
N GLY A 529 -16.81 9.68 -14.24
CA GLY A 529 -16.56 10.55 -15.40
C GLY A 529 -16.91 12.03 -15.19
N ARG A 530 -16.07 12.90 -15.77
CA ARG A 530 -16.31 14.30 -16.19
C ARG A 530 -17.36 15.09 -15.40
N PHE A 531 -17.06 15.40 -14.14
CA PHE A 531 -17.46 16.62 -13.41
C PHE A 531 -16.68 16.56 -12.08
N ALA A 532 -15.37 16.76 -12.15
CA ALA A 532 -14.47 16.60 -11.02
C ALA A 532 -13.14 17.31 -11.33
N SER A 533 -13.20 18.62 -11.50
CA SER A 533 -12.02 19.48 -11.55
C SER A 533 -12.24 20.65 -10.61
N GLU A 534 -11.26 20.81 -9.72
CA GLU A 534 -11.08 21.76 -8.60
C GLU A 534 -11.66 21.41 -7.24
N PHE A 535 -12.78 20.69 -7.12
CA PHE A 535 -13.21 20.04 -5.87
C PHE A 535 -13.96 18.73 -6.18
N ALA A 536 -13.24 17.63 -6.32
CA ALA A 536 -13.82 16.32 -6.62
C ALA A 536 -14.43 15.65 -5.37
N TRP A 537 -15.43 16.30 -4.81
CA TRP A 537 -16.33 15.79 -3.80
C TRP A 537 -17.65 16.54 -4.05
N LEU A 538 -18.58 15.99 -4.86
CA LEU A 538 -20.02 16.32 -5.02
C LEU A 538 -20.54 15.89 -6.42
N PRO A 539 -21.71 15.23 -6.52
CA PRO A 539 -22.59 15.32 -7.68
C PRO A 539 -23.78 16.28 -7.41
N GLY A 540 -23.85 17.38 -8.17
CA GLY A 540 -25.07 18.20 -8.35
C GLY A 540 -24.99 19.63 -7.76
N GLY A 541 -25.37 20.71 -8.47
CA GLY A 541 -26.12 20.71 -9.72
C GLY A 541 -26.40 22.05 -10.43
N LYS A 542 -27.10 21.84 -11.55
CA LYS A 542 -28.03 22.67 -12.35
C LYS A 542 -27.49 23.86 -13.17
N GLY A 543 -27.35 23.59 -14.48
CA GLY A 543 -27.77 24.50 -15.54
C GLY A 543 -28.97 23.90 -16.27
N VAL A 544 -30.11 24.59 -16.24
CA VAL A 544 -31.30 24.30 -17.05
C VAL A 544 -31.02 24.74 -18.49
N ALA A 545 -31.17 23.84 -19.47
CA ALA A 545 -31.49 24.21 -20.84
C ALA A 545 -32.26 23.06 -21.52
N THR A 546 -33.57 23.27 -21.56
CA THR A 546 -34.58 22.71 -22.47
C THR A 546 -34.12 21.76 -23.59
N PHE A 547 -34.70 20.56 -23.53
CA PHE A 547 -35.00 19.76 -24.73
C PHE A 547 -35.87 20.59 -25.70
N ARG A 548 -35.45 20.68 -26.97
CA ARG A 548 -36.39 20.70 -28.09
C ARG A 548 -35.90 19.73 -29.15
N LYS A 549 -36.79 18.81 -29.50
CA LYS A 549 -36.71 17.88 -30.63
C LYS A 549 -36.32 18.61 -31.91
N MET A 550 -35.35 18.06 -32.64
CA MET A 550 -35.46 17.67 -34.05
C MET A 550 -34.41 16.62 -34.36
#